data_AF-A0A8C5BBQ2-F1
#
_entry.id   AF-A0A8C5BBQ2-F1
#
_cell.length_a   1.000
_cell.length_b   1.000
_cell.length_c   1.000
_cell.angle_alpha   90.00
_cell.angle_beta   90.00
_cell.angle_gamma   90.00
#
_symmetry.space_group_name_H-M   'P 1'
#
loop_
_entity.id
_entity.type
_entity.pdbx_description
1 polymer ?
#
loop_
_entity_poly.entity_id
_entity_poly.type
_entity_poly.pdbx_seq_one_letter_code
_entity_poly.pdbx_strand_id
1 'polypeptide(L)'
;LSLSSAETYSNPLAPEGHETEDHLSALQSKLTNDDFRKLLMTPRSAPSSAPPSKSRPEMPKDYNEDEDPAARRRKKKSYYAKLRQQEVERERELAEKYRDRARERRDGVNKDYEETELISTTANYRAVGPTAEADKSAAEKRRQVIQESKFLGGDMEHTHLVKGLDFALLQKVRAEITSKEKEEEDLMEKVQKEVKKDVEVEEKMEFKTRLGRNVYRTVFRSRIVERNELFLPGHIRYVSLCPLLWSGSVY
;
A
#
# COMPACT_ATOMS: atom_id res chain seq x y z
N LEU A 1 49.30 14.03 29.39
CA LEU A 1 49.16 15.42 28.92
C LEU A 1 48.50 15.34 27.53
N SER A 2 47.17 15.48 27.44
CA SER A 2 46.45 16.74 27.12
C SER A 2 46.61 17.08 25.63
N LEU A 3 45.58 17.30 24.80
CA LEU A 3 44.17 17.64 25.02
C LEU A 3 43.39 17.32 23.72
N SER A 4 42.20 16.76 23.83
CA SER A 4 41.19 16.70 22.76
C SER A 4 40.54 18.08 22.59
N SER A 5 40.65 18.71 21.42
CA SER A 5 39.86 19.92 21.11
C SER A 5 38.52 19.48 20.53
N ALA A 6 37.51 19.40 21.40
CA ALA A 6 36.12 19.37 20.99
C ALA A 6 35.70 20.81 20.69
N GLU A 7 35.69 21.18 19.41
CA GLU A 7 35.11 22.46 18.99
C GLU A 7 33.61 22.44 19.30
N THR A 8 33.25 23.25 20.29
CA THR A 8 31.88 23.39 20.78
C THR A 8 31.13 24.25 19.77
N TYR A 9 30.38 23.63 18.87
CA TYR A 9 29.56 24.34 17.90
C TYR A 9 28.37 24.99 18.64
N SER A 10 28.55 26.26 19.05
CA SER A 10 27.49 27.08 19.62
C SER A 10 26.78 27.84 18.50
N ASN A 11 25.47 27.64 18.39
CA ASN A 11 24.63 28.35 17.44
C ASN A 11 24.61 29.85 17.81
N PRO A 12 24.86 30.80 16.88
CA PRO A 12 24.95 32.21 17.22
C PRO A 12 23.63 32.73 17.80
N LEU A 13 23.74 33.55 18.85
CA LEU A 13 22.60 34.20 19.49
C LEU A 13 21.88 35.11 18.47
N ALA A 14 20.55 35.02 18.42
CA ALA A 14 19.73 35.86 17.56
C ALA A 14 19.90 37.34 17.94
N PRO A 15 19.92 38.26 16.96
CA PRO A 15 20.12 39.70 17.21
C PRO A 15 19.01 40.28 18.10
N GLU A 16 19.41 41.10 19.09
CA GLU A 16 18.49 41.82 19.96
C GLU A 16 17.65 42.82 19.14
N GLY A 17 16.35 42.55 19.02
CA GLY A 17 15.40 43.42 18.32
C GLY A 17 14.26 42.72 17.59
N HIS A 18 14.18 41.39 17.59
CA HIS A 18 13.00 40.70 17.08
C HIS A 18 11.96 40.54 18.20
N GLU A 19 11.05 41.51 18.31
CA GLU A 19 9.79 41.34 19.05
C GLU A 19 9.14 40.03 18.56
N THR A 20 9.13 39.00 19.41
CA THR A 20 8.35 37.81 19.15
C THR A 20 6.90 38.17 19.39
N GLU A 21 6.24 38.69 18.34
CA GLU A 21 4.78 38.74 18.26
C GLU A 21 4.26 37.37 18.72
N ASP A 22 3.60 37.35 19.88
CA ASP A 22 3.11 36.15 20.53
C ASP A 22 2.30 35.30 19.54
N HIS A 23 2.87 34.19 19.10
CA HIS A 23 2.19 33.19 18.27
C HIS A 23 0.91 32.64 18.92
N LEU A 24 0.68 32.93 20.21
CA LEU A 24 -0.56 32.62 20.94
C LEU A 24 -1.73 33.50 20.53
N SER A 25 -1.50 34.76 20.12
CA SER A 25 -2.54 35.70 19.70
C SER A 25 -3.13 35.32 18.32
N ALA A 26 -2.31 34.78 17.42
CA ALA A 26 -2.74 34.28 16.11
C ALA A 26 -3.55 32.96 16.19
N LEU A 27 -3.56 32.29 17.35
CA LEU A 27 -4.35 31.07 17.58
C LEU A 27 -5.77 31.37 18.09
N GLN A 28 -6.01 32.54 18.68
CA GLN A 28 -7.33 32.94 19.18
C GLN A 28 -8.31 33.34 18.08
N SER A 29 -7.83 33.67 16.88
CA SER A 29 -8.65 34.04 15.72
C SER A 29 -8.92 32.87 14.75
N LYS A 30 -8.87 31.62 15.22
CA LYS A 30 -9.18 30.45 14.41
C LYS A 30 -10.68 30.19 14.44
N LEU A 31 -11.40 30.68 13.42
CA LEU A 31 -12.79 30.30 13.19
C LEU A 31 -12.93 28.78 13.30
N THR A 32 -13.86 28.34 14.13
CA THR A 32 -14.08 26.91 14.38
C THR A 32 -14.84 26.28 13.21
N ASN A 33 -14.89 24.94 13.17
CA ASN A 33 -15.66 24.22 12.15
C ASN A 33 -17.15 24.64 12.16
N ASP A 34 -17.67 25.04 13.33
CA ASP A 34 -19.04 25.54 13.47
C ASP A 34 -19.26 26.91 12.84
N ASP A 35 -18.25 27.79 12.82
CA ASP A 35 -18.33 29.04 12.05
C ASP A 35 -18.32 28.78 10.53
N PHE A 36 -17.58 27.76 10.08
CA PHE A 36 -17.65 27.31 8.69
C PHE A 36 -19.03 26.74 8.31
N ARG A 37 -19.67 25.99 9.21
CA ARG A 37 -21.05 25.49 9.01
C ARG A 37 -22.05 26.63 8.97
N LYS A 38 -21.90 27.64 9.84
CA LYS A 38 -22.71 28.86 9.80
C LYS A 38 -22.55 29.60 8.47
N LEU A 39 -21.32 29.76 7.98
CA LEU A 39 -21.05 30.43 6.70
C LEU A 39 -21.74 29.71 5.51
N LEU A 40 -21.81 28.37 5.56
CA LEU A 40 -22.49 27.56 4.55
C LEU A 40 -24.03 27.61 4.65
N MET A 41 -24.56 27.82 5.85
CA MET A 41 -26.01 27.88 6.11
C MET A 41 -26.59 29.29 5.92
N THR A 42 -25.78 30.34 6.04
CA THR A 42 -26.23 31.70 5.76
C THR A 42 -26.36 31.91 4.24
N PRO A 43 -27.56 32.24 3.71
CA PRO A 43 -27.69 32.56 2.30
C PRO A 43 -26.83 33.79 1.99
N ARG A 44 -25.81 33.60 1.15
CA ARG A 44 -24.92 34.67 0.69
C ARG A 44 -25.77 35.79 0.09
N SER A 45 -25.69 37.00 0.65
CA SER A 45 -26.37 38.18 0.12
C SER A 45 -25.98 38.38 -1.35
N ALA A 46 -26.96 38.31 -2.25
CA ALA A 46 -26.75 38.55 -3.67
C ALA A 46 -26.24 39.98 -3.89
N PRO A 47 -25.21 40.19 -4.74
CA PRO A 47 -24.78 41.54 -5.10
C PRO A 47 -25.91 42.26 -5.85
N SER A 48 -26.17 43.52 -5.49
CA SER A 48 -27.21 44.40 -6.04
C SER A 48 -26.99 44.83 -7.51
N SER A 49 -26.03 44.24 -8.23
CA SER A 49 -25.79 44.57 -9.64
C SER A 49 -25.47 43.31 -10.43
N ALA A 50 -26.43 42.85 -11.23
CA ALA A 50 -26.19 41.86 -12.26
C ALA A 50 -25.45 42.55 -13.44
N PRO A 51 -24.37 41.97 -13.98
CA PRO A 51 -23.88 42.38 -15.29
C PRO A 51 -24.91 41.96 -16.36
N PRO A 52 -25.06 42.72 -17.46
CA PRO A 52 -26.06 42.42 -18.47
C PRO A 52 -25.82 41.03 -19.08
N SER A 53 -26.89 40.24 -19.10
CA SER A 53 -26.96 38.94 -19.77
C SER A 53 -26.59 39.09 -21.24
N LYS A 54 -25.43 38.58 -21.64
CA LYS A 54 -25.18 38.28 -23.05
C LYS A 54 -26.10 37.13 -23.44
N SER A 55 -27.08 37.43 -24.27
CA SER A 55 -27.89 36.48 -25.02
C SER A 55 -26.98 35.51 -25.76
N ARG A 56 -26.90 34.27 -25.28
CA ARG A 56 -26.32 33.16 -26.03
C ARG A 56 -27.35 32.74 -27.09
N PRO A 57 -26.99 32.59 -28.37
CA PRO A 57 -27.90 32.02 -29.36
C PRO A 57 -28.23 30.57 -28.96
N GLU A 58 -29.51 30.27 -28.75
CA GLU A 58 -30.03 28.90 -28.76
C GLU A 58 -29.97 28.39 -30.19
N MET A 59 -28.88 27.72 -30.52
CA MET A 59 -28.90 26.68 -31.53
C MET A 59 -29.09 25.36 -30.77
N PRO A 60 -30.08 24.51 -31.12
CA PRO A 60 -30.06 23.11 -30.77
C PRO A 60 -28.85 22.46 -31.44
N LYS A 61 -27.67 22.65 -30.84
CA LYS A 61 -26.48 21.92 -31.19
C LYS A 61 -26.65 20.59 -30.49
N ASP A 62 -26.92 19.55 -31.27
CA ASP A 62 -26.93 18.17 -30.84
C ASP A 62 -25.56 17.89 -30.17
N TYR A 63 -25.52 18.05 -28.84
CA TYR A 63 -24.28 17.94 -28.08
C TYR A 63 -24.00 16.44 -27.99
N ASN A 64 -23.16 15.97 -28.91
CA ASN A 64 -22.59 14.64 -28.80
C ASN A 64 -21.63 14.66 -27.61
N GLU A 65 -22.16 14.26 -26.44
CA GLU A 65 -21.46 14.27 -25.15
C GLU A 65 -20.18 13.40 -25.16
N ASP A 66 -20.01 12.59 -26.21
CA ASP A 66 -18.88 11.70 -26.41
C ASP A 66 -17.68 12.37 -27.09
N GLU A 67 -17.79 13.60 -27.61
CA GLU A 67 -16.63 14.35 -28.15
C GLU A 67 -15.97 15.29 -27.13
N ASP A 68 -16.64 15.68 -26.04
CA ASP A 68 -16.05 16.56 -25.03
C ASP A 68 -15.07 15.79 -24.11
N PRO A 69 -13.75 16.12 -24.11
CA PRO A 69 -12.78 15.50 -23.22
C PRO A 69 -13.15 15.61 -21.73
N ALA A 70 -13.87 16.67 -21.33
CA ALA A 70 -14.32 16.85 -19.96
C ALA A 70 -15.45 15.88 -19.59
N ALA A 71 -16.38 15.61 -20.52
CA ALA A 71 -17.44 14.62 -20.35
C ALA A 71 -16.87 13.20 -20.24
N ARG A 72 -15.90 12.83 -21.09
CA ARG A 72 -15.18 11.53 -20.98
C ARG A 72 -14.51 11.34 -19.63
N ARG A 73 -13.88 12.40 -19.10
CA ARG A 73 -13.25 12.37 -17.76
C ARG A 73 -14.28 12.18 -16.64
N ARG A 74 -15.46 12.81 -16.74
CA ARG A 74 -16.57 12.63 -15.79
C ARG A 74 -17.14 11.22 -15.84
N LYS A 75 -17.43 10.69 -17.04
CA LYS A 75 -17.92 9.32 -17.26
C LYS A 75 -16.94 8.28 -16.68
N LYS A 76 -15.63 8.44 -16.95
CA LYS A 76 -14.57 7.59 -16.39
C LYS A 76 -14.54 7.64 -14.86
N LYS A 77 -14.60 8.84 -14.25
CA LYS A 77 -14.61 8.98 -12.78
C LYS A 77 -15.85 8.34 -12.16
N SER A 78 -17.03 8.54 -12.74
CA SER A 78 -18.27 7.90 -12.25
C SER A 78 -18.24 6.39 -12.40
N TYR A 79 -17.58 5.87 -13.45
CA TYR A 79 -17.44 4.43 -13.67
C TYR A 79 -16.60 3.77 -12.58
N TYR A 80 -15.40 4.29 -12.29
CA TYR A 80 -14.57 3.75 -11.20
C TYR A 80 -15.20 3.95 -9.82
N ALA A 81 -15.96 5.03 -9.62
CA ALA A 81 -16.71 5.22 -8.38
C ALA A 81 -17.80 4.15 -8.19
N LYS A 82 -18.55 3.81 -9.25
CA LYS A 82 -19.54 2.72 -9.23
C LYS A 82 -18.89 1.36 -9.00
N LEU A 83 -17.74 1.10 -9.63
CA LEU A 83 -17.01 -0.17 -9.43
C LEU A 83 -16.58 -0.32 -7.97
N ARG A 84 -16.01 0.73 -7.37
CA ARG A 84 -15.64 0.73 -5.94
C ARG A 84 -16.85 0.57 -5.03
N GLN A 85 -18.00 1.16 -5.36
CA GLN A 85 -19.24 0.97 -4.61
C GLN A 85 -19.72 -0.47 -4.66
N GLN A 86 -19.68 -1.10 -5.83
CA GLN A 86 -20.06 -2.51 -5.99
C GLN A 86 -19.11 -3.44 -5.22
N GLU A 87 -17.82 -3.12 -5.15
CA GLU A 87 -16.86 -3.87 -4.34
C GLU A 87 -17.15 -3.77 -2.84
N VAL A 88 -17.45 -2.56 -2.35
CA VAL A 88 -17.81 -2.30 -0.95
C VAL A 88 -19.15 -2.95 -0.58
N GLU A 89 -20.14 -2.91 -1.47
CA GLU A 89 -21.44 -3.54 -1.27
C GLU A 89 -21.32 -5.06 -1.19
N ARG A 90 -20.56 -5.68 -2.10
CA ARG A 90 -20.23 -7.11 -2.05
C ARG A 90 -19.47 -7.49 -0.78
N GLU A 91 -18.54 -6.66 -0.31
CA GLU A 91 -17.84 -6.88 0.96
C GLU A 91 -18.78 -6.78 2.17
N ARG A 92 -19.73 -5.84 2.13
CA ARG A 92 -20.76 -5.69 3.15
C ARG A 92 -21.72 -6.87 3.16
N GLU A 93 -22.17 -7.35 2.01
CA GLU A 93 -22.99 -8.57 1.91
C GLU A 93 -22.27 -9.80 2.47
N LEU A 94 -20.96 -9.95 2.18
CA LEU A 94 -20.14 -11.02 2.74
C LEU A 94 -19.98 -10.89 4.27
N ALA A 95 -19.87 -9.66 4.78
CA ALA A 95 -19.81 -9.39 6.22
C ALA A 95 -21.14 -9.65 6.93
N GLU A 96 -22.27 -9.29 6.32
CA GLU A 96 -23.62 -9.60 6.83
C GLU A 96 -23.90 -11.11 6.82
N LYS A 97 -23.30 -11.85 5.87
CA LYS A 97 -23.35 -13.32 5.83
C LYS A 97 -22.44 -13.99 6.87
N TYR A 98 -21.51 -13.27 7.49
CA TYR A 98 -20.63 -13.82 8.51
C TYR A 98 -21.31 -13.78 9.89
N ARG A 99 -21.65 -14.97 10.40
CA ARG A 99 -22.23 -15.13 11.74
C ARG A 99 -21.13 -14.94 12.80
N ASP A 100 -21.21 -13.85 13.56
CA ASP A 100 -20.29 -13.55 14.67
C ASP A 100 -20.58 -14.42 15.90
N ARG A 101 -20.06 -15.65 15.89
CA ARG A 101 -20.21 -16.64 16.95
C ARG A 101 -19.62 -16.21 18.30
N ALA A 102 -18.68 -15.26 18.31
CA ALA A 102 -18.09 -14.73 19.54
C ALA A 102 -19.05 -13.76 20.25
N ARG A 103 -19.77 -12.95 19.47
CA ARG A 103 -20.84 -12.07 19.98
C ARG A 103 -22.04 -12.86 20.50
N GLU A 104 -22.44 -13.94 19.82
CA GLU A 104 -23.52 -14.82 20.28
C GLU A 104 -23.25 -15.47 21.65
N ARG A 105 -21.97 -15.75 21.96
CA ARG A 105 -21.56 -16.22 23.30
C ARG A 105 -21.61 -15.11 24.36
N ARG A 106 -21.42 -13.83 24.00
CA ARG A 106 -21.53 -12.71 24.94
C ARG A 106 -22.99 -12.35 25.23
N ASP A 107 -23.83 -12.39 24.21
CA ASP A 107 -25.25 -12.01 24.31
C ASP A 107 -26.13 -13.18 24.78
N GLY A 108 -25.58 -14.39 24.91
CA GLY A 108 -26.30 -15.58 25.37
C GLY A 108 -27.28 -16.18 24.35
N VAL A 109 -27.36 -15.63 23.15
CA VAL A 109 -28.29 -16.04 22.08
C VAL A 109 -27.67 -17.15 21.22
N ASN A 110 -27.03 -18.13 21.85
CA ASN A 110 -26.31 -19.19 21.15
C ASN A 110 -27.24 -20.40 20.97
N LYS A 111 -27.96 -20.43 19.83
CA LYS A 111 -28.95 -21.48 19.48
C LYS A 111 -28.41 -22.91 19.50
N ASP A 112 -27.09 -23.06 19.35
CA ASP A 112 -26.38 -24.35 19.34
C ASP A 112 -26.25 -24.99 20.74
N TYR A 113 -26.51 -24.25 21.82
CA TYR A 113 -26.41 -24.76 23.20
C TYR A 113 -27.75 -25.20 23.80
N GLU A 114 -28.88 -24.84 23.20
CA GLU A 114 -30.20 -25.31 23.64
C GLU A 114 -30.28 -26.85 23.63
N GLU A 115 -29.71 -27.48 22.60
CA GLU A 115 -29.74 -28.93 22.43
C GLU A 115 -28.78 -29.66 23.39
N THR A 116 -27.62 -29.06 23.72
CA THR A 116 -26.65 -29.66 24.63
C THR A 116 -27.03 -29.52 26.11
N GLU A 117 -27.74 -28.45 26.49
CA GLU A 117 -28.31 -28.28 27.84
C GLU A 117 -29.40 -29.34 28.14
N LEU A 118 -30.20 -29.73 27.14
CA LEU A 118 -31.19 -30.81 27.25
C LEU A 118 -30.54 -32.20 27.38
N ILE A 119 -29.39 -32.41 26.74
CA ILE A 119 -28.63 -33.67 26.80
C ILE A 119 -27.79 -33.77 28.09
N SER A 120 -27.25 -32.65 28.58
CA SER A 120 -26.45 -32.63 29.82
C SER A 120 -27.29 -32.86 31.08
N THR A 121 -28.50 -32.30 31.12
CA THR A 121 -29.43 -32.49 32.24
C THR A 121 -29.96 -33.93 32.35
N THR A 122 -30.02 -34.67 31.25
CA THR A 122 -30.47 -36.08 31.22
C THR A 122 -29.34 -37.11 31.41
N ALA A 123 -28.07 -36.74 31.17
CA ALA A 123 -26.93 -37.66 31.27
C ALA A 123 -26.39 -37.86 32.71
N ASN A 124 -26.68 -36.96 33.65
CA ASN A 124 -26.14 -37.01 35.02
C ASN A 124 -26.82 -38.03 35.95
N TYR A 125 -27.82 -38.79 35.49
CA TYR A 125 -28.52 -39.82 36.30
C TYR A 125 -28.08 -41.27 36.03
N ARG A 126 -27.11 -41.53 35.13
CA ARG A 126 -26.64 -42.89 34.83
C ARG A 126 -25.31 -43.22 35.50
N ALA A 127 -25.36 -43.38 36.81
CA ALA A 127 -24.30 -43.95 37.63
C ALA A 127 -23.87 -45.34 37.11
N VAL A 128 -22.55 -45.62 37.09
CA VAL A 128 -21.84 -46.70 37.81
C VAL A 128 -20.35 -46.69 37.39
N GLY A 129 -19.43 -46.87 38.36
CA GLY A 129 -17.98 -46.73 38.18
C GLY A 129 -17.32 -47.82 37.31
N PRO A 130 -16.11 -47.57 36.79
CA PRO A 130 -15.45 -48.48 35.86
C PRO A 130 -14.93 -49.73 36.59
N THR A 131 -15.44 -50.89 36.21
CA THR A 131 -14.92 -52.20 36.63
C THR A 131 -13.60 -52.53 35.91
N ALA A 132 -12.66 -53.16 36.63
CA ALA A 132 -11.24 -53.35 36.33
C ALA A 132 -10.86 -54.27 35.13
N GLU A 133 -11.73 -54.47 34.14
CA GLU A 133 -11.41 -55.21 32.90
C GLU A 133 -11.26 -54.28 31.67
N ALA A 134 -11.26 -52.95 31.87
CA ALA A 134 -11.22 -51.96 30.80
C ALA A 134 -9.81 -51.56 30.32
N ASP A 135 -8.74 -51.94 31.04
CA ASP A 135 -7.38 -51.47 30.74
C ASP A 135 -6.77 -52.14 29.49
N LYS A 136 -7.24 -53.34 29.12
CA LYS A 136 -6.83 -54.01 27.87
C LYS A 136 -7.42 -53.32 26.63
N SER A 137 -8.55 -52.60 26.75
CA SER A 137 -9.17 -51.84 25.65
C SER A 137 -8.57 -50.44 25.47
N ALA A 138 -8.11 -49.80 26.55
CA ALA A 138 -7.58 -48.43 26.48
C ALA A 138 -6.24 -48.34 25.73
N ALA A 139 -5.35 -49.32 25.93
CA ALA A 139 -4.06 -49.38 25.22
C ALA A 139 -4.23 -49.68 23.72
N GLU A 140 -5.22 -50.50 23.36
CA GLU A 140 -5.52 -50.84 21.97
C GLU A 140 -6.24 -49.70 21.23
N LYS A 141 -7.19 -49.02 21.90
CA LYS A 141 -7.79 -47.77 21.40
C LYS A 141 -6.74 -46.68 21.21
N ARG A 142 -5.77 -46.56 22.12
CA ARG A 142 -4.66 -45.62 21.98
C ARG A 142 -3.78 -45.95 20.78
N ARG A 143 -3.56 -47.23 20.47
CA ARG A 143 -2.84 -47.67 19.26
C ARG A 143 -3.63 -47.38 17.99
N GLN A 144 -4.94 -47.57 17.99
CA GLN A 144 -5.81 -47.22 16.86
C GLN A 144 -5.82 -45.71 16.59
N VAL A 145 -5.99 -44.87 17.62
CA VAL A 145 -5.92 -43.41 17.51
C VAL A 145 -4.55 -42.95 16.97
N ILE A 146 -3.46 -43.60 17.41
CA ILE A 146 -2.11 -43.30 16.91
C ILE A 146 -1.94 -43.74 15.46
N GLN A 147 -2.48 -44.89 15.06
CA GLN A 147 -2.43 -45.37 13.67
C GLN A 147 -3.28 -44.49 12.73
N GLU A 148 -4.47 -44.10 13.16
CA GLU A 148 -5.36 -43.17 12.45
C GLU A 148 -4.71 -41.78 12.32
N SER A 149 -3.99 -41.32 13.35
CA SER A 149 -3.23 -40.07 13.30
C SER A 149 -1.94 -40.15 12.46
N LYS A 150 -1.36 -41.35 12.28
CA LYS A 150 -0.14 -41.58 11.48
C LYS A 150 -0.41 -41.46 9.98
N PHE A 151 -1.63 -41.74 9.53
CA PHE A 151 -2.03 -41.66 8.13
C PHE A 151 -2.62 -40.30 7.75
N LEU A 152 -2.55 -39.31 8.65
CA LEU A 152 -3.14 -37.99 8.49
C LEU A 152 -2.08 -36.89 8.26
N GLY A 153 -0.90 -37.27 7.77
CA GLY A 153 0.27 -36.40 7.70
C GLY A 153 0.85 -36.32 6.29
N GLY A 154 0.19 -35.57 5.40
CA GLY A 154 0.86 -34.97 4.23
C GLY A 154 0.45 -35.48 2.85
N ASP A 155 -0.42 -36.48 2.72
CA ASP A 155 -0.89 -36.93 1.41
C ASP A 155 -2.13 -36.16 0.94
N MET A 156 -2.17 -35.84 -0.35
CA MET A 156 -3.25 -35.08 -1.00
C MET A 156 -4.64 -35.73 -0.85
N GLU A 157 -4.70 -37.03 -0.55
CA GLU A 157 -5.93 -37.82 -0.49
C GLU A 157 -6.62 -37.81 0.88
N HIS A 158 -5.88 -37.53 1.95
CA HIS A 158 -6.38 -37.58 3.34
C HIS A 158 -6.32 -36.22 4.06
N THR A 159 -5.82 -35.20 3.36
CA THR A 159 -5.93 -33.80 3.79
C THR A 159 -7.22 -33.21 3.21
N HIS A 160 -8.14 -32.78 4.07
CA HIS A 160 -9.28 -31.98 3.62
C HIS A 160 -8.74 -30.60 3.24
N LEU A 161 -8.50 -30.38 1.95
CA LEU A 161 -8.23 -29.05 1.42
C LEU A 161 -9.42 -28.17 1.77
N VAL A 162 -9.22 -27.24 2.72
CA VAL A 162 -10.27 -26.30 3.13
C VAL A 162 -10.65 -25.51 1.88
N LYS A 163 -11.90 -25.64 1.44
CA LYS A 163 -12.40 -25.02 0.22
C LYS A 163 -12.21 -23.51 0.31
N GLY A 164 -11.26 -22.98 -0.46
CA GLY A 164 -10.90 -21.57 -0.47
C GLY A 164 -9.54 -21.22 0.16
N LEU A 165 -8.76 -22.20 0.65
CA LEU A 165 -7.36 -21.95 1.02
C LEU A 165 -6.57 -21.39 -0.16
N ASP A 166 -6.69 -22.03 -1.33
CA ASP A 166 -6.03 -21.58 -2.55
C ASP A 166 -6.49 -20.18 -2.96
N PHE A 167 -7.77 -19.87 -2.74
CA PHE A 167 -8.31 -18.53 -3.02
C PHE A 167 -7.75 -17.49 -2.03
N ALA A 168 -7.64 -17.82 -0.75
CA ALA A 168 -7.02 -16.96 0.26
C ALA A 168 -5.52 -16.77 -0.01
N LEU A 169 -4.83 -17.82 -0.45
CA LEU A 169 -3.43 -17.77 -0.83
C LEU A 169 -3.22 -16.91 -2.09
N LEU A 170 -4.06 -17.08 -3.11
CA LEU A 170 -4.06 -16.24 -4.30
C LEU A 170 -4.38 -14.78 -3.96
N GLN A 171 -5.31 -14.52 -3.05
CA GLN A 171 -5.63 -13.17 -2.60
C GLN A 171 -4.46 -12.53 -1.85
N LYS A 172 -3.75 -13.30 -1.00
CA LYS A 172 -2.52 -12.84 -0.33
C LYS A 172 -1.42 -12.51 -1.34
N VAL A 173 -1.17 -13.40 -2.29
CA VAL A 173 -0.15 -13.18 -3.34
C VAL A 173 -0.50 -11.97 -4.21
N ARG A 174 -1.76 -11.81 -4.60
CA ARG A 174 -2.24 -10.62 -5.33
C ARG A 174 -2.06 -9.34 -4.51
N ALA A 175 -2.41 -9.36 -3.22
CA ALA A 175 -2.21 -8.22 -2.32
C ALA A 175 -0.72 -7.90 -2.13
N GLU A 176 0.14 -8.91 -2.07
CA GLU A 176 1.58 -8.74 -1.92
C GLU A 176 2.22 -8.15 -3.19
N ILE A 177 1.82 -8.61 -4.38
CA ILE A 177 2.28 -8.04 -5.66
C ILE A 177 1.86 -6.57 -5.77
N THR A 178 0.59 -6.28 -5.54
CA THR A 178 0.07 -4.89 -5.63
C THR A 178 0.68 -3.97 -4.56
N SER A 179 0.96 -4.47 -3.35
CA SER A 179 1.68 -3.69 -2.33
C SER A 179 3.10 -3.38 -2.77
N LYS A 180 3.83 -4.36 -3.31
CA LYS A 180 5.19 -4.17 -3.81
C LYS A 180 5.22 -3.19 -4.98
N GLU A 181 4.31 -3.30 -5.94
CA GLU A 181 4.21 -2.36 -7.07
C GLU A 181 3.94 -0.94 -6.59
N LYS A 182 3.06 -0.76 -5.60
CA LYS A 182 2.77 0.56 -5.02
C LYS A 182 3.95 1.13 -4.24
N GLU A 183 4.65 0.30 -3.46
CA GLU A 183 5.86 0.71 -2.75
C GLU A 183 6.97 1.11 -3.73
N GLU A 184 7.11 0.39 -4.85
CA GLU A 184 8.04 0.72 -5.92
C GLU A 184 7.64 2.02 -6.64
N GLU A 185 6.36 2.24 -6.92
CA GLU A 185 5.84 3.49 -7.47
C GLU A 185 6.10 4.67 -6.52
N ASP A 186 5.84 4.51 -5.21
CA ASP A 186 6.09 5.53 -4.19
C ASP A 186 7.60 5.83 -4.05
N LEU A 187 8.47 4.83 -4.21
CA LEU A 187 9.92 5.00 -4.23
C LEU A 187 10.40 5.73 -5.48
N MET A 188 9.90 5.35 -6.66
CA MET A 188 10.18 6.03 -7.91
C MET A 188 9.68 7.47 -7.91
N GLU A 189 8.52 7.74 -7.33
CA GLU A 189 7.97 9.10 -7.21
C GLU A 189 8.84 9.95 -6.28
N LYS A 190 9.33 9.39 -5.16
CA LYS A 190 10.26 10.08 -4.27
C LYS A 190 11.58 10.39 -4.96
N VAL A 191 12.18 9.44 -5.67
CA VAL A 191 13.41 9.66 -6.44
C VAL A 191 13.20 10.74 -7.51
N GLN A 192 12.08 10.71 -8.23
CA GLN A 192 11.76 11.75 -9.22
C GLN A 192 11.52 13.13 -8.57
N LYS A 193 10.95 13.19 -7.36
CA LYS A 193 10.76 14.44 -6.61
C LYS A 193 12.09 15.01 -6.10
N GLU A 194 12.99 14.18 -5.61
CA GLU A 194 14.35 14.58 -5.20
C GLU A 194 15.12 15.11 -6.42
N VAL A 195 15.15 14.37 -7.52
CA VAL A 195 15.80 14.80 -8.78
C VAL A 195 15.21 16.11 -9.31
N LYS A 196 13.89 16.31 -9.24
CA LYS A 196 13.25 17.57 -9.65
C LYS A 196 13.62 18.74 -8.73
N LYS A 197 13.73 18.51 -7.41
CA LYS A 197 14.15 19.54 -6.46
C LYS A 197 15.60 19.95 -6.68
N ASP A 198 16.50 18.99 -6.91
CA ASP A 198 17.90 19.28 -7.19
C ASP A 198 18.05 20.09 -8.48
N VAL A 199 17.33 19.72 -9.54
CA VAL A 199 17.32 20.47 -10.81
C VAL A 199 16.77 21.90 -10.63
N GLU A 200 15.74 22.10 -9.80
CA GLU A 200 15.15 23.43 -9.58
C GLU A 200 16.05 24.36 -8.74
N VAL A 201 16.84 23.82 -7.82
CA VAL A 201 17.84 24.57 -7.05
C VAL A 201 19.05 24.93 -7.93
N GLU A 202 19.47 24.04 -8.82
CA GLU A 202 20.57 24.26 -9.75
C GLU A 202 20.25 25.27 -10.87
N GLU A 203 18.99 25.35 -11.34
CA GLU A 203 18.58 26.32 -12.38
C GLU A 203 18.51 27.76 -11.86
N LYS A 204 18.35 27.96 -10.54
CA LYS A 204 18.36 29.29 -9.90
C LYS A 204 19.76 29.85 -9.68
N MET A 205 20.82 29.09 -9.98
CA MET A 205 22.19 29.56 -9.80
C MET A 205 22.64 30.45 -10.98
N GLU A 206 22.63 31.76 -10.78
CA GLU A 206 23.11 32.73 -11.77
C GLU A 206 24.63 32.87 -11.76
N PHE A 207 25.28 32.53 -12.87
CA PHE A 207 26.72 32.68 -13.04
C PHE A 207 27.07 34.06 -13.62
N LYS A 208 27.89 34.82 -12.87
CA LYS A 208 28.44 36.12 -13.31
C LYS A 208 29.41 36.00 -14.50
N THR A 209 30.11 34.87 -14.63
CA THR A 209 31.13 34.65 -15.67
C THR A 209 30.81 33.45 -16.56
N ARG A 210 31.20 33.53 -17.84
CA ARG A 210 31.04 32.40 -18.79
C ARG A 210 31.90 31.20 -18.40
N LEU A 211 33.10 31.44 -17.86
CA LEU A 211 33.98 30.39 -17.38
C LEU A 211 33.37 29.64 -16.20
N GLY A 212 32.82 30.35 -15.21
CA GLY A 212 32.16 29.74 -14.06
C GLY A 212 30.99 28.85 -14.48
N ARG A 213 30.17 29.31 -15.43
CA ARG A 213 29.08 28.51 -16.01
C ARG A 213 29.58 27.23 -16.67
N ASN A 214 30.69 27.29 -17.41
CA ASN A 214 31.27 26.14 -18.10
C ASN A 214 31.86 25.13 -17.11
N VAL A 215 32.62 25.58 -16.11
CA VAL A 215 33.17 24.72 -15.06
C VAL A 215 32.06 24.00 -14.30
N TYR A 216 31.02 24.74 -13.91
CA TYR A 216 29.87 24.16 -13.23
C TYR A 216 29.16 23.10 -14.08
N ARG A 217 28.94 23.38 -15.37
CA ARG A 217 28.37 22.40 -16.30
C ARG A 217 29.24 21.14 -16.42
N THR A 218 30.57 21.29 -16.45
CA THR A 218 31.48 20.15 -16.58
C THR A 218 31.58 19.32 -15.31
N VAL A 219 31.50 19.92 -14.12
CA VAL A 219 31.65 19.19 -12.86
C VAL A 219 30.33 18.57 -12.39
N PHE A 220 29.23 19.33 -12.46
CA PHE A 220 27.95 18.94 -11.85
C PHE A 220 26.95 18.39 -12.86
N ARG A 221 26.99 18.82 -14.13
CA ARG A 221 26.10 18.31 -15.19
C ARG A 221 26.74 17.25 -16.08
N SER A 222 28.01 16.89 -15.87
CA SER A 222 28.58 15.73 -16.56
C SER A 222 27.98 14.46 -15.98
N ARG A 223 27.43 13.61 -16.84
CA ARG A 223 27.04 12.26 -16.43
C ARG A 223 28.29 11.53 -15.94
N ILE A 224 28.19 10.87 -14.79
CA ILE A 224 29.24 9.97 -14.31
C ILE A 224 29.40 8.89 -15.38
N VAL A 225 30.59 8.78 -15.96
CA VAL A 225 30.87 7.75 -16.95
C VAL A 225 30.86 6.40 -16.25
N GLU A 226 29.97 5.51 -16.68
CA GLU A 226 29.93 4.14 -16.18
C GLU A 226 31.27 3.47 -16.47
N ARG A 227 31.97 3.05 -15.40
CA ARG A 227 33.22 2.30 -15.53
C ARG A 227 32.87 0.83 -15.65
N ASN A 228 33.15 0.25 -16.80
CA ASN A 228 33.01 -1.19 -16.99
C ASN A 228 34.27 -1.90 -16.47
N GLU A 229 34.12 -2.72 -15.44
CA GLU A 229 35.20 -3.48 -14.78
C GLU A 229 35.87 -4.49 -15.70
N LEU A 230 35.19 -4.93 -16.77
CA LEU A 230 35.76 -5.84 -17.77
C LEU A 230 36.96 -5.25 -18.51
N PHE A 231 37.09 -3.92 -18.55
CA PHE A 231 38.24 -3.24 -19.14
C PHE A 231 39.42 -3.07 -18.17
N LEU A 232 39.31 -3.55 -16.93
CA LEU A 232 40.48 -3.67 -16.08
C LEU A 232 41.49 -4.62 -16.73
N PRO A 233 42.80 -4.33 -16.59
CA PRO A 233 43.83 -5.20 -17.13
C PRO A 233 43.59 -6.67 -16.74
N GLY A 234 43.56 -7.55 -17.73
CA GLY A 234 43.39 -9.00 -17.54
C GLY A 234 41.95 -9.52 -17.40
N HIS A 235 40.92 -8.66 -17.41
CA HIS A 235 39.52 -9.10 -17.19
C HIS A 235 38.83 -9.56 -18.49
N ILE A 236 38.97 -8.82 -19.59
CA ILE A 236 38.45 -9.22 -20.90
C ILE A 236 39.57 -9.72 -21.83
N ARG A 237 39.34 -10.86 -22.47
CA ARG A 237 40.17 -11.39 -23.56
C ARG A 237 39.28 -11.84 -24.70
N TYR A 238 39.60 -11.42 -25.91
CA TYR A 238 38.92 -11.87 -27.12
C TYR A 238 39.73 -13.00 -27.75
N VAL A 239 39.05 -14.10 -28.05
CA VAL A 239 39.62 -15.19 -28.84
C VAL A 239 38.95 -15.13 -30.20
N SER A 240 39.69 -14.71 -31.22
CA SER A 240 39.24 -14.79 -32.61
C SER A 240 39.62 -16.14 -33.19
N LEU A 241 38.63 -16.91 -33.63
CA LEU A 241 38.87 -18.12 -34.41
C LEU A 241 39.40 -17.69 -35.79
N CYS A 242 40.67 -18.03 -36.05
CA CYS A 242 41.24 -17.95 -37.40
C CYS A 242 41.05 -19.34 -38.03
N PRO A 243 40.10 -19.53 -38.97
CA PRO A 243 39.94 -20.81 -39.63
C PRO A 243 41.18 -21.07 -40.49
N LEU A 244 42.02 -22.00 -40.04
CA LEU A 244 43.10 -22.57 -40.84
C LEU A 244 42.44 -23.29 -42.02
N LEU A 245 42.61 -22.78 -43.24
CA LEU A 245 42.34 -23.55 -44.44
C LEU A 245 43.30 -24.75 -44.45
N TRP A 246 42.81 -25.89 -43.98
CA TRP A 246 43.45 -27.18 -44.20
C TRP A 246 43.33 -27.50 -45.70
N SER A 247 44.33 -27.11 -46.48
CA SER A 247 44.58 -27.71 -47.78
C SER A 247 45.03 -29.15 -47.55
N GLY A 248 44.06 -30.06 -47.41
CA GLY A 248 44.30 -31.49 -47.43
C GLY A 248 44.79 -31.90 -48.81
N SER A 249 46.10 -31.90 -49.00
CA SER A 249 46.72 -32.57 -50.14
C SER A 249 46.63 -34.07 -49.88
N VAL A 250 45.61 -34.70 -50.46
CA VAL A 250 45.54 -36.15 -50.59
C VAL A 250 46.59 -36.54 -51.64
N TYR A 251 47.63 -37.25 -51.19
CA TYR A 251 48.53 -38.03 -52.04
C TYR A 251 48.48 -39.49 -51.57
#